data_AF-A0A2D6XB24-F1
#
_entry.id   AF-A0A2D6XB24-F1
#
_cell.length_a   1.000
_cell.length_b   1.000
_cell.length_c   1.000
_cell.angle_alpha   90.00
_cell.angle_beta   90.00
_cell.angle_gamma   90.00
#
_symmetry.space_group_name_H-M   'P 1'
#
loop_
_entity.id
_entity.type
_entity.pdbx_description
1 polymer ?
#
loop_
_entity_poly.entity_id
_entity_poly.type
_entity_poly.pdbx_seq_one_letter_code
_entity_poly.pdbx_strand_id
1 'polypeptide(L)'
;MSNSNENKNDNVIFLNKWKFENKERKKKKEQSRKLPTLKAFQPNQYYINPDKGAMIHVLFITDKSDNFNNYMIYVMEDPTGQFYCTKVEETTCDGWHELHADVFRHEIKKHNTDPPKAS
;
A
#
# COMPACT_ATOMS: atom_id res chain seq x y z
N MET A 1 -31.95 42.93 -13.78
CA MET A 1 -30.48 42.88 -13.63
C MET A 1 -30.19 42.43 -12.21
N SER A 2 -29.86 41.16 -12.01
CA SER A 2 -29.56 40.59 -10.69
C SER A 2 -28.18 39.93 -10.79
N ASN A 3 -27.22 40.50 -10.07
CA ASN A 3 -25.80 40.11 -10.09
C ASN A 3 -25.61 38.70 -9.51
N SER A 4 -25.14 37.79 -10.36
CA SER A 4 -24.51 36.54 -9.96
C SER A 4 -23.08 36.81 -9.47
N ASN A 5 -22.91 37.00 -8.16
CA ASN A 5 -21.59 36.90 -7.53
C ASN A 5 -21.33 35.43 -7.19
N GLU A 6 -20.93 34.66 -8.21
CA GLU A 6 -20.29 33.36 -8.00
C GLU A 6 -18.95 33.59 -7.30
N ASN A 7 -18.82 33.02 -6.11
CA ASN A 7 -17.65 33.15 -5.25
C ASN A 7 -16.47 32.37 -5.86
N LYS A 8 -15.68 33.03 -6.72
CA LYS A 8 -14.57 32.45 -7.49
C LYS A 8 -13.36 31.94 -6.67
N ASN A 9 -13.48 31.83 -5.35
CA ASN A 9 -12.34 31.61 -4.45
C ASN A 9 -12.38 30.30 -3.65
N ASP A 10 -13.34 29.41 -3.91
CA ASP A 10 -13.51 28.17 -3.12
C ASP A 10 -12.32 27.19 -3.22
N ASN A 11 -11.44 27.35 -4.22
CA ASN A 11 -10.24 26.54 -4.42
C ASN A 11 -8.93 27.21 -3.98
N VAL A 12 -8.97 28.41 -3.40
CA VAL A 12 -7.76 29.14 -2.99
C VAL A 12 -7.47 28.89 -1.52
N ILE A 13 -6.41 28.13 -1.23
CA ILE A 13 -5.98 27.82 0.14
C ILE A 13 -4.91 28.79 0.60
N PHE A 14 -5.14 29.48 1.72
CA PHE A 14 -4.12 30.28 2.40
C PHE A 14 -3.13 29.37 3.14
N LEU A 15 -1.90 29.29 2.60
CA LEU A 15 -0.86 28.35 3.04
C LEU A 15 -0.57 28.38 4.54
N ASN A 16 -0.52 29.56 5.16
CA ASN A 16 -0.22 29.69 6.60
C ASN A 16 -1.34 29.16 7.48
N LYS A 17 -2.60 29.45 7.12
CA LYS A 17 -3.78 28.91 7.81
C LYS A 17 -3.81 27.39 7.71
N TRP A 18 -3.59 26.86 6.50
CA TRP A 18 -3.50 25.42 6.27
C TRP A 18 -2.38 24.74 7.06
N LYS A 19 -1.18 25.31 7.09
CA LYS A 19 -0.04 24.76 7.86
C LYS A 19 -0.35 24.67 9.36
N PHE A 20 -1.04 25.66 9.92
CA PHE A 20 -1.43 25.69 11.33
C PHE A 20 -2.47 24.60 11.66
N GLU A 21 -3.56 24.55 10.88
CA GLU A 21 -4.65 23.57 11.06
C GLU A 21 -4.15 22.12 10.86
N ASN A 22 -3.25 21.91 9.90
CA ASN A 22 -2.75 20.57 9.57
C ASN A 22 -1.77 20.03 10.63
N LYS A 23 -1.05 20.90 11.36
CA LYS A 23 -0.18 20.51 12.48
C LYS A 23 -0.97 19.89 13.64
N GLU A 24 -2.13 20.46 13.97
CA GLU A 24 -3.00 19.96 15.04
C GLU A 24 -3.72 18.66 14.65
N ARG A 25 -4.07 18.50 13.37
CA ARG A 25 -4.58 17.23 12.82
C ARG A 25 -3.57 16.09 12.90
N LYS A 26 -2.28 16.36 12.64
CA LYS A 26 -1.22 15.34 12.67
C LYS A 26 -1.01 14.77 14.07
N LYS A 27 -0.96 15.63 15.11
CA LYS A 27 -0.81 15.21 16.51
C LYS A 27 -1.92 14.25 16.96
N LYS A 28 -3.18 14.54 16.59
CA LYS A 28 -4.33 13.67 16.94
C LYS A 28 -4.29 12.31 16.24
N LYS A 29 -3.75 12.25 15.00
CA LYS A 29 -3.61 10.98 14.25
C LYS A 29 -2.50 10.10 14.80
N GLU A 30 -1.36 10.68 15.18
CA GLU A 30 -0.23 9.93 15.76
C GLU A 30 -0.59 9.21 17.06
N GLN A 31 -1.45 9.80 17.89
CA GLN A 31 -1.87 9.23 19.17
C GLN A 31 -2.81 8.01 19.05
N SER A 32 -3.40 7.77 17.88
CA SER A 32 -4.30 6.63 17.61
C SER A 32 -3.57 5.38 17.08
N ARG A 33 -2.29 5.47 16.73
CA ARG A 33 -1.51 4.37 16.14
C ARG A 33 -0.92 3.46 17.21
N LYS A 34 -1.74 2.60 17.81
CA LYS A 34 -1.20 1.41 18.49
C LYS A 34 -0.92 0.35 17.44
N LEU A 35 0.34 -0.11 17.38
CA LEU A 35 0.74 -1.22 16.53
C LEU A 35 0.02 -2.49 17.02
N PRO A 36 -0.67 -3.22 16.14
CA PRO A 36 -1.24 -4.52 16.52
C PRO A 36 -0.11 -5.50 16.87
N THR A 37 -0.26 -6.23 17.97
CA THR A 37 0.65 -7.31 18.42
C THR A 37 0.41 -8.60 17.62
N LEU A 38 0.24 -8.51 16.30
CA LEU A 38 -0.25 -9.59 15.43
C LEU A 38 0.85 -10.30 14.64
N LYS A 39 0.52 -11.48 14.11
CA LYS A 39 1.23 -12.08 12.97
C LYS A 39 1.22 -11.06 11.83
N ALA A 40 2.39 -10.59 11.46
CA ALA A 40 2.59 -9.58 10.43
C ALA A 40 3.51 -10.13 9.35
N PHE A 41 3.22 -9.80 8.09
CA PHE A 41 4.20 -9.97 7.03
C PHE A 41 5.50 -9.27 7.38
N GLN A 42 6.61 -9.92 7.04
CA GLN A 42 7.94 -9.37 7.26
C GLN A 42 8.50 -8.81 5.95
N PRO A 43 9.25 -7.69 6.00
CA PRO A 43 9.97 -7.20 4.83
C PRO A 43 10.93 -8.25 4.26
N ASN A 44 11.08 -8.24 2.94
CA ASN A 44 11.90 -9.17 2.16
C ASN A 44 11.54 -10.66 2.34
N GLN A 45 10.29 -10.94 2.72
CA GLN A 45 9.75 -12.30 2.80
C GLN A 45 8.67 -12.53 1.74
N TYR A 46 8.44 -13.81 1.45
CA TYR A 46 7.53 -14.26 0.40
C TYR A 46 6.38 -15.02 1.03
N TYR A 47 5.17 -14.84 0.49
CA TYR A 47 3.98 -15.51 1.00
C TYR A 47 3.09 -16.01 -0.13
N ILE A 48 2.28 -17.03 0.17
CA ILE A 48 1.23 -17.56 -0.70
C ILE A 48 -0.10 -17.58 0.03
N ASN A 49 -1.17 -17.19 -0.66
CA ASN A 49 -2.54 -17.42 -0.24
C ASN A 49 -3.11 -18.52 -1.14
N PRO A 50 -3.19 -19.78 -0.66
CA PRO A 50 -3.58 -20.92 -1.49
C PRO A 50 -5.03 -20.82 -1.95
N ASP A 51 -5.92 -20.32 -1.10
CA ASP A 51 -7.36 -20.15 -1.43
C ASP A 51 -7.57 -19.16 -2.58
N LYS A 52 -6.69 -18.15 -2.68
CA LYS A 52 -6.72 -17.14 -3.74
C LYS A 52 -5.77 -17.44 -4.91
N GLY A 53 -4.93 -18.47 -4.80
CA GLY A 53 -3.86 -18.77 -5.75
C GLY A 53 -2.86 -17.63 -5.94
N ALA A 54 -2.68 -16.76 -4.93
CA ALA A 54 -1.89 -15.54 -5.04
C ALA A 54 -0.54 -15.68 -4.33
N MET A 55 0.54 -15.20 -4.96
CA MET A 55 1.88 -15.15 -4.38
C MET A 55 2.35 -13.70 -4.27
N ILE A 56 3.08 -13.40 -3.21
CA ILE A 56 3.55 -12.03 -2.93
C ILE A 56 4.98 -12.05 -2.42
N HIS A 57 5.73 -11.01 -2.77
CA HIS A 57 6.98 -10.63 -2.12
C HIS A 57 6.75 -9.28 -1.44
N VAL A 58 7.03 -9.22 -0.13
CA VAL A 58 6.82 -8.03 0.68
C VAL A 58 8.09 -7.20 0.63
N LEU A 59 8.06 -6.07 -0.06
CA LEU A 59 9.24 -5.24 -0.29
C LEU A 59 9.62 -4.46 0.96
N PHE A 60 8.65 -3.76 1.55
CA PHE A 60 8.83 -3.01 2.78
C PHE A 60 7.47 -2.61 3.38
N ILE A 61 7.54 -2.10 4.62
CA ILE A 61 6.40 -1.55 5.36
C ILE A 61 6.65 -0.07 5.58
N THR A 62 5.64 0.77 5.43
CA THR A 62 5.76 2.22 5.68
C THR A 62 4.47 2.80 6.21
N ASP A 63 4.57 3.82 7.06
CA ASP A 63 3.45 4.66 7.51
C ASP A 63 3.55 6.09 6.95
N LYS A 64 4.47 6.32 6.00
CA LYS A 64 4.79 7.64 5.44
C LYS A 64 4.07 7.93 4.12
N SER A 65 3.06 7.14 3.77
CA SER A 65 2.33 7.34 2.53
C SER A 65 1.23 8.38 2.67
N ASP A 66 1.35 9.46 1.88
CA ASP A 66 0.33 10.50 1.78
C ASP A 66 -0.99 9.95 1.21
N ASN A 67 -0.91 9.06 0.23
CA ASN A 67 -2.08 8.41 -0.40
C ASN A 67 -2.87 7.55 0.58
N PHE A 68 -2.19 7.00 1.59
CA PHE A 68 -2.80 6.21 2.64
C PHE A 68 -2.97 6.99 3.93
N ASN A 69 -3.02 8.33 3.89
CA ASN A 69 -3.31 9.15 5.07
C ASN A 69 -2.39 8.85 6.28
N ASN A 70 -1.17 8.39 6.02
CA ASN A 70 -0.22 7.89 7.00
C ASN A 70 -0.73 6.70 7.84
N TYR A 71 -1.56 5.83 7.25
CA TYR A 71 -1.75 4.47 7.75
C TYR A 71 -0.50 3.64 7.43
N MET A 72 -0.19 2.69 8.30
CA MET A 72 0.84 1.72 8.01
C MET A 72 0.36 0.79 6.88
N ILE A 73 1.20 0.58 5.88
CA ILE A 73 0.90 -0.23 4.70
C ILE A 73 2.03 -1.20 4.42
N TYR A 74 1.68 -2.36 3.86
CA TYR A 74 2.60 -3.24 3.15
C TYR A 74 2.73 -2.76 1.70
N VAL A 75 3.95 -2.73 1.17
CA VAL A 75 4.23 -2.56 -0.26
C VAL A 75 4.76 -3.89 -0.79
N MET A 76 4.14 -4.41 -1.83
CA MET A 76 4.33 -5.78 -2.30
C MET A 76 4.35 -5.85 -3.82
N GLU A 77 4.93 -6.93 -4.34
CA GLU A 77 4.87 -7.32 -5.75
C GLU A 77 4.40 -8.77 -5.89
N ASP A 78 3.76 -9.10 -7.00
CA ASP A 78 3.48 -10.48 -7.41
C ASP A 78 4.50 -11.00 -8.44
N PRO A 79 4.49 -12.30 -8.79
CA PRO A 79 5.43 -12.86 -9.77
C PRO A 79 5.34 -12.29 -11.19
N THR A 80 4.29 -11.55 -11.52
CA THR A 80 4.14 -10.87 -12.82
C THR A 80 4.82 -9.49 -12.83
N GLY A 81 5.28 -9.02 -11.68
CA GLY A 81 5.85 -7.69 -11.50
C GLY A 81 4.81 -6.60 -11.21
N GLN A 82 3.56 -6.97 -10.94
CA GLN A 82 2.54 -6.01 -10.53
C GLN A 82 2.77 -5.59 -9.07
N PHE A 83 2.91 -4.28 -8.85
CA PHE A 83 3.02 -3.71 -7.51
C PHE A 83 1.66 -3.34 -6.94
N TYR A 84 1.49 -3.50 -5.63
CA TYR A 84 0.32 -3.02 -4.92
C TYR A 84 0.63 -2.78 -3.44
N CYS A 85 -0.27 -2.05 -2.80
CA CYS A 85 -0.17 -1.70 -1.39
C CYS A 85 -1.46 -2.09 -0.66
N THR A 86 -1.35 -2.54 0.57
CA THR A 86 -2.51 -2.76 1.44
C THR A 86 -2.24 -2.25 2.84
N LYS A 87 -3.29 -1.87 3.57
CA LYS A 87 -3.16 -1.43 4.97
C LYS A 87 -2.77 -2.61 5.86
N VAL A 88 -2.00 -2.30 6.90
CA VAL A 88 -1.76 -3.24 7.99
C VAL A 88 -3.00 -3.25 8.88
N GLU A 89 -3.83 -4.27 8.72
CA GLU A 89 -5.05 -4.51 9.48
C GLU A 89 -4.97 -5.91 10.12
N GLU A 90 -5.87 -6.20 11.05
CA GLU A 90 -5.78 -7.42 11.85
C GLU A 90 -5.88 -8.69 11.02
N THR A 91 -6.72 -8.66 9.99
CA THR A 91 -7.01 -9.80 9.12
C THR A 91 -6.19 -9.79 7.83
N THR A 92 -5.27 -8.84 7.64
CA THR A 92 -4.51 -8.70 6.37
C THR A 92 -3.72 -9.97 6.05
N CYS A 93 -3.18 -10.63 7.07
CA CYS A 93 -2.35 -11.82 6.93
C CYS A 93 -3.14 -13.14 7.01
N ASP A 94 -4.47 -13.10 7.11
CA ASP A 94 -5.28 -14.30 7.25
C ASP A 94 -5.23 -15.18 5.99
N GLY A 95 -5.01 -16.49 6.20
CA GLY A 95 -4.87 -17.47 5.12
C GLY A 95 -3.57 -17.37 4.32
N TRP A 96 -2.65 -16.49 4.72
CA TRP A 96 -1.33 -16.40 4.10
C TRP A 96 -0.32 -17.30 4.81
N HIS A 97 0.50 -17.96 4.01
CA HIS A 97 1.56 -18.86 4.46
C HIS A 97 2.90 -18.36 3.91
N GLU A 98 3.95 -18.47 4.71
CA GLU A 98 5.31 -18.17 4.25
C GLU A 98 5.69 -19.13 3.12
N LEU A 99 6.35 -18.59 2.10
CA LEU A 99 6.74 -19.28 0.89
C LEU A 99 8.26 -19.21 0.72
N HIS A 100 8.88 -20.30 0.26
CA HIS A 100 10.30 -20.25 -0.07
C HIS A 100 10.53 -19.37 -1.31
N ALA A 101 11.52 -18.49 -1.24
CA ALA A 101 11.81 -17.53 -2.31
C ALA A 101 12.07 -18.18 -3.69
N ASP A 102 12.59 -19.41 -3.71
CA ASP A 102 12.81 -20.16 -4.97
C ASP A 102 11.52 -20.47 -5.71
N VAL A 103 10.41 -20.72 -5.00
CA VAL A 103 9.11 -20.98 -5.63
C VAL A 103 8.61 -19.72 -6.32
N PHE A 104 8.72 -18.57 -5.65
CA PHE A 104 8.35 -17.27 -6.21
C PHE A 104 9.19 -16.95 -7.46
N ARG A 105 10.52 -17.11 -7.37
CA ARG A 105 11.45 -16.91 -8.51
C ARG A 105 11.19 -17.85 -9.68
N HIS A 106 10.75 -19.08 -9.40
CA HIS A 106 10.36 -20.01 -10.45
C HIS A 106 9.12 -19.51 -11.20
N GLU A 107 8.14 -18.95 -10.49
CA GLU A 107 6.93 -18.41 -11.13
C GLU A 107 7.23 -17.18 -11.98
N ILE A 108 8.12 -16.28 -11.52
CA ILE A 108 8.63 -15.15 -12.33
C ILE A 108 9.17 -15.64 -13.68
N LYS A 109 9.98 -16.71 -13.67
CA LYS A 109 10.59 -17.25 -14.91
C LYS A 109 9.56 -17.79 -15.88
N LYS A 110 8.45 -18.36 -15.40
CA LYS A 110 7.36 -18.83 -16.27
C LYS A 110 6.69 -17.64 -16.97
N HIS A 111 6.42 -16.57 -16.26
CA HIS A 111 5.80 -15.37 -16.84
C HIS A 111 6.72 -14.65 -17.84
N ASN A 112 8.03 -14.72 -17.62
CA ASN A 112 9.04 -14.13 -18.50
C ASN A 112 9.52 -15.08 -19.61
N THR A 113 8.76 -16.12 -19.95
CA THR A 113 9.11 -16.94 -21.11
C THR A 113 8.91 -16.13 -22.39
N ASP A 114 10.00 -15.94 -23.15
CA ASP A 114 9.97 -15.30 -24.46
C ASP A 114 8.87 -15.92 -25.32
N PRO A 115 8.15 -15.12 -26.15
CA PRO A 115 7.20 -15.68 -27.09
C PRO A 115 7.90 -16.74 -27.96
N PRO A 116 7.19 -17.83 -28.37
CA PRO A 116 7.81 -18.89 -29.14
C PRO A 116 8.51 -18.28 -30.35
N LYS A 117 9.80 -18.59 -30.53
CA LYS A 117 10.53 -18.17 -31.73
C LYS A 117 9.74 -18.68 -32.94
N ALA A 118 9.26 -17.73 -33.76
CA ALA A 118 8.62 -18.04 -35.02
C ALA A 118 9.59 -18.92 -35.83
N SER A 119 9.11 -20.10 -36.22
CA SER A 119 9.85 -21.09 -37.03
C SER A 119 9.78 -20.71 -38.50
#